data_AF-A0A938UIK1-F1
#
_entry.id   AF-A0A938UIK1-F1
#
_cell.length_a   1.000
_cell.length_b   1.000
_cell.length_c   1.000
_cell.angle_alpha   90.00
_cell.angle_beta   90.00
_cell.angle_gamma   90.00
#
_symmetry.space_group_name_H-M   'P 1'
#
loop_
_entity.id
_entity.type
_entity.pdbx_description
1 polymer ?
#
loop_
_entity_poly.entity_id
_entity_poly.type
_entity_poly.pdbx_seq_one_letter_code
_entity_poly.pdbx_strand_id
1 'polypeptide(L)'
;GNAEGKSMLYLEIRCLLCIKGAGSQGVQNGSISCIALPLSLPGGGRTVLAENLIATLLDLEIASGNDAMSSHSDMRKSAKLMTQFLPGTDFICSGYSSMPRMDNMFGGGNFDSEDYDDFLILQRDFLINGGILPVQEEEVIKVRQKAAKAIQAIFKEFDFPPIKDEEVEAVTTVHWSQDMPERNRVEDLKASERILKESITGVEIARALDKHGFQEIAKRILEIQKQRVAGDYLQTSAIFDANFNVLSAINDSNDYQGPGTGYRLEGEVKRKIINLPQAKNPREKSIPYSSQTMKMELEEIGAAAAGSNSKEVVIGLGPAFGTALQETITGLPHPEVLKEIIQGIEEEGIKPRVVKIYETSDCAFIGHKAAQLSGSGVAIGIQSKGTVVIHQRNLPPLNNLELLSQASNATLDTYRTLGKNAARYAKGEATVPLPTVIDNMARLKYIVQTTLMHMKETEEGRPNISPRELRVHFLEGIESTLSTPRS
;
A
#
# COMPACT_ATOMS: atom_id res chain seq x y z
N GLY A 1 6.93 -40.41 9.64
CA GLY A 1 7.39 -41.68 10.22
C GLY A 1 7.10 -42.88 9.32
N ASN A 2 5.86 -43.04 8.84
CA ASN A 2 5.40 -44.25 8.15
C ASN A 2 4.80 -43.92 6.77
N ALA A 3 5.60 -43.39 5.84
CA ALA A 3 5.09 -42.98 4.51
C ALA A 3 4.90 -44.17 3.52
N GLU A 4 5.24 -45.40 3.92
CA GLU A 4 5.07 -46.63 3.11
C GLU A 4 5.69 -46.56 1.69
N GLY A 5 6.75 -45.74 1.54
CA GLY A 5 7.39 -45.50 0.25
C GLY A 5 6.50 -44.79 -0.78
N LYS A 6 5.48 -44.05 -0.33
CA LYS A 6 4.54 -43.31 -1.19
C LYS A 6 4.80 -41.81 -1.15
N SER A 7 4.36 -41.11 -2.20
CA SER A 7 4.42 -39.65 -2.24
C SER A 7 3.41 -39.02 -1.28
N MET A 8 3.68 -37.79 -0.82
CA MET A 8 2.77 -37.04 0.05
C MET A 8 1.39 -36.88 -0.62
N LEU A 9 1.36 -36.49 -1.90
CA LEU A 9 0.12 -36.32 -2.65
C LEU A 9 -0.70 -37.61 -2.75
N TYR A 10 -0.06 -38.76 -2.98
CA TYR A 10 -0.77 -40.04 -3.03
C TYR A 10 -1.42 -40.37 -1.70
N LEU A 11 -0.70 -40.16 -0.59
CA LEU A 11 -1.24 -40.40 0.75
C LEU A 11 -2.38 -39.43 1.07
N GLU A 12 -2.25 -38.17 0.68
CA GLU A 12 -3.30 -37.16 0.86
C GLU A 12 -4.55 -37.48 0.04
N ILE A 13 -4.42 -37.95 -1.20
CA ILE A 13 -5.56 -38.44 -2.00
C ILE A 13 -6.28 -39.58 -1.27
N ARG A 14 -5.56 -40.49 -0.60
CA ARG A 14 -6.20 -41.54 0.22
C ARG A 14 -6.96 -40.93 1.40
N CYS A 15 -6.43 -39.90 2.07
CA CYS A 15 -7.14 -39.18 3.12
C CYS A 15 -8.45 -38.59 2.59
N LEU A 16 -8.39 -37.89 1.44
CA LEU A 16 -9.56 -37.28 0.81
C LEU A 16 -10.63 -38.31 0.43
N LEU A 17 -10.24 -39.45 -0.14
CA LEU A 17 -11.17 -40.53 -0.47
C LEU A 17 -11.80 -41.15 0.79
N CYS A 18 -11.05 -41.30 1.88
CA CYS A 18 -11.61 -41.73 3.16
C CYS A 18 -12.61 -40.72 3.72
N ILE A 19 -12.31 -39.41 3.65
CA ILE A 19 -13.19 -38.33 4.11
C ILE A 19 -14.49 -38.30 3.30
N LYS A 20 -14.40 -38.38 1.97
CA LYS A 20 -15.57 -38.46 1.09
C LYS A 20 -16.39 -39.73 1.40
N GLY A 21 -15.71 -40.87 1.56
CA GLY A 21 -16.35 -42.14 1.90
C GLY A 21 -17.04 -42.14 3.27
N ALA A 22 -16.56 -41.34 4.22
CA ALA A 22 -17.18 -41.17 5.53
C ALA A 22 -18.43 -40.26 5.50
N GLY A 23 -18.72 -39.59 4.39
CA GLY A 23 -19.83 -38.66 4.26
C GLY A 23 -19.58 -37.31 4.93
N SER A 24 -18.32 -36.91 5.14
CA SER A 24 -18.00 -35.54 5.56
C SER A 24 -18.37 -34.56 4.46
N GLN A 25 -18.91 -33.40 4.85
CA GLN A 25 -19.23 -32.32 3.91
C GLN A 25 -17.96 -31.62 3.36
N GLY A 26 -16.89 -31.63 4.15
CA GLY A 26 -15.70 -30.81 3.91
C GLY A 26 -14.42 -31.36 4.52
N VAL A 27 -13.31 -30.68 4.21
CA VAL A 27 -11.96 -30.98 4.71
C VAL A 27 -11.12 -29.71 4.87
N GLN A 28 -10.30 -29.70 5.91
CA GLN A 28 -9.15 -28.81 6.00
C GLN A 28 -7.89 -29.54 5.50
N ASN A 29 -7.36 -29.12 4.36
CA ASN A 29 -6.08 -29.64 3.81
C ASN A 29 -5.26 -28.53 3.14
N GLY A 30 -4.20 -28.88 2.42
CA GLY A 30 -3.18 -27.93 1.96
C GLY A 30 -1.94 -27.99 2.86
N SER A 31 -1.59 -29.20 3.26
CA SER A 31 -0.52 -29.60 4.17
C SER A 31 -0.58 -29.06 5.61
N ILE A 32 -1.33 -28.00 5.90
CA ILE A 32 -1.64 -27.50 7.26
C ILE A 32 -0.35 -27.35 8.10
N SER A 33 -0.33 -27.87 9.33
CA SER A 33 0.83 -27.85 10.24
C SER A 33 2.07 -28.57 9.69
N CYS A 34 1.93 -29.37 8.64
CA CYS A 34 3.04 -30.07 7.99
C CYS A 34 3.59 -29.32 6.76
N ILE A 35 3.15 -28.08 6.46
CA ILE A 35 3.49 -27.33 5.22
C ILE A 35 4.99 -27.25 4.90
N ALA A 36 5.86 -27.24 5.92
CA ALA A 36 7.30 -27.25 5.72
C ALA A 36 7.81 -28.52 5.01
N LEU A 37 7.13 -29.67 5.18
CA LEU A 37 7.51 -30.94 4.56
C LEU A 37 7.39 -30.91 3.03
N PRO A 38 6.21 -30.66 2.41
CA PRO A 38 6.14 -30.58 0.96
C PRO A 38 7.02 -29.45 0.43
N LEU A 39 7.07 -28.30 1.09
CA LEU A 39 7.91 -27.18 0.65
C LEU A 39 9.41 -27.43 0.77
N SER A 40 9.86 -28.44 1.51
CA SER A 40 11.27 -28.84 1.50
C SER A 40 11.68 -29.58 0.22
N LEU A 41 10.72 -29.99 -0.61
CA LEU A 41 10.93 -30.80 -1.81
C LEU A 41 10.57 -30.04 -3.09
N PRO A 42 11.19 -30.41 -4.24
CA PRO A 42 10.81 -29.88 -5.54
C PRO A 42 9.32 -30.10 -5.84
N GLY A 43 8.65 -29.07 -6.34
CA GLY A 43 7.22 -29.14 -6.67
C GLY A 43 6.27 -29.12 -5.46
N GLY A 44 6.77 -28.94 -4.23
CA GLY A 44 5.97 -28.91 -3.01
C GLY A 44 4.77 -27.98 -3.04
N GLY A 45 4.96 -26.71 -3.44
CA GLY A 45 3.86 -25.74 -3.51
C GLY A 45 2.79 -26.15 -4.53
N ARG A 46 3.20 -26.75 -5.66
CA ARG A 46 2.27 -27.32 -6.66
C ARG A 46 1.51 -28.51 -6.08
N THR A 47 2.16 -29.36 -5.30
CA THR A 47 1.50 -30.49 -4.61
C THR A 47 0.41 -30.00 -3.66
N VAL A 48 0.70 -28.95 -2.88
CA VAL A 48 -0.26 -28.33 -1.94
C VAL A 48 -1.48 -27.76 -2.69
N LEU A 49 -1.26 -27.12 -3.85
CA LEU A 49 -2.38 -26.70 -4.70
C LEU A 49 -3.18 -27.90 -5.24
N ALA A 50 -2.49 -28.97 -5.66
CA ALA A 50 -3.12 -30.14 -6.24
C ALA A 50 -4.03 -30.88 -5.25
N GLU A 51 -3.63 -31.01 -3.99
CA GLU A 51 -4.49 -31.64 -2.96
C GLU A 51 -5.75 -30.81 -2.65
N ASN A 52 -5.67 -29.46 -2.66
CA ASN A 52 -6.87 -28.63 -2.54
C ASN A 52 -7.80 -28.83 -3.75
N LEU A 53 -7.24 -28.81 -4.96
CA LEU A 53 -8.02 -29.01 -6.18
C LEU A 53 -8.70 -30.38 -6.23
N ILE A 54 -8.01 -31.44 -5.78
CA ILE A 54 -8.60 -32.78 -5.73
C ILE A 54 -9.75 -32.83 -4.72
N ALA A 55 -9.66 -32.15 -3.59
CA ALA A 55 -10.77 -32.05 -2.64
C ALA A 55 -12.00 -31.40 -3.30
N THR A 56 -11.82 -30.29 -4.01
CA THR A 56 -12.89 -29.63 -4.77
C THR A 56 -13.47 -30.54 -5.86
N LEU A 57 -12.63 -31.28 -6.59
CA LEU A 57 -13.09 -32.24 -7.60
C LEU A 57 -13.85 -33.44 -7.01
N LEU A 58 -13.62 -33.74 -5.73
CA LEU A 58 -14.39 -34.72 -4.97
C LEU A 58 -15.66 -34.13 -4.36
N ASP A 59 -16.01 -32.88 -4.68
CA ASP A 59 -17.20 -32.20 -4.19
C ASP A 59 -17.21 -32.16 -2.65
N LEU A 60 -16.10 -31.69 -2.08
CA LEU A 60 -15.92 -31.40 -0.66
C LEU A 60 -15.70 -29.90 -0.51
N GLU A 61 -16.27 -29.30 0.54
CA GLU A 61 -15.84 -28.00 1.04
C GLU A 61 -14.35 -28.04 1.35
N ILE A 62 -13.63 -26.98 0.98
CA ILE A 62 -12.20 -26.89 1.19
C ILE A 62 -11.78 -25.67 2.04
N ALA A 63 -11.33 -25.99 3.26
CA ALA A 63 -10.57 -25.06 4.08
C ALA A 63 -9.07 -25.22 3.77
N SER A 64 -8.56 -24.34 2.91
CA SER A 64 -7.40 -24.63 2.03
C SER A 64 -6.01 -24.35 2.61
N GLY A 65 -5.85 -24.47 3.93
CA GLY A 65 -4.58 -24.25 4.62
C GLY A 65 -4.25 -22.77 4.74
N ASN A 66 -3.02 -22.37 4.40
CA ASN A 66 -2.54 -20.99 4.61
C ASN A 66 -2.58 -20.57 6.09
N ASP A 67 -2.52 -21.54 6.99
CA ASP A 67 -2.75 -21.45 8.42
C ASP A 67 -1.52 -21.81 9.26
N ALA A 68 -0.44 -22.24 8.61
CA ALA A 68 0.85 -22.53 9.24
C ALA A 68 1.99 -21.86 8.47
N MET A 69 3.01 -21.43 9.20
CA MET A 69 4.18 -20.76 8.65
C MET A 69 4.90 -21.62 7.60
N SER A 70 4.95 -21.11 6.37
CA SER A 70 5.54 -21.83 5.23
C SER A 70 6.98 -21.42 4.90
N SER A 71 7.41 -20.24 5.35
CA SER A 71 8.76 -19.71 5.11
C SER A 71 9.08 -18.50 5.99
N HIS A 72 10.37 -18.29 6.24
CA HIS A 72 10.92 -17.01 6.73
C HIS A 72 10.93 -15.90 5.67
N SER A 73 10.75 -16.24 4.39
CA SER A 73 10.73 -15.28 3.28
C SER A 73 9.30 -14.85 2.96
N ASP A 74 9.03 -13.55 3.02
CA ASP A 74 7.72 -13.00 2.65
C ASP A 74 7.36 -13.29 1.20
N MET A 75 8.34 -13.25 0.29
CA MET A 75 8.12 -13.61 -1.11
C MET A 75 7.65 -15.07 -1.24
N ARG A 76 8.26 -15.99 -0.49
CA ARG A 76 7.93 -17.42 -0.56
C ARG A 76 6.60 -17.73 0.10
N LYS A 77 6.31 -17.15 1.27
CA LYS A 77 5.00 -17.33 1.96
C LYS A 77 3.86 -16.74 1.13
N SER A 78 4.09 -15.60 0.47
CA SER A 78 3.13 -14.96 -0.43
C SER A 78 2.90 -15.77 -1.70
N ALA A 79 3.96 -16.28 -2.34
CA ALA A 79 3.83 -17.14 -3.51
C ALA A 79 3.02 -18.43 -3.20
N LYS A 80 3.17 -18.98 -1.98
CA LYS A 80 2.32 -20.08 -1.50
C LYS A 80 0.86 -19.64 -1.43
N LEU A 81 0.55 -18.54 -0.73
CA LEU A 81 -0.82 -18.02 -0.60
C LEU A 81 -1.52 -17.82 -1.95
N MET A 82 -0.81 -17.28 -2.93
CA MET A 82 -1.37 -16.97 -4.27
C MET A 82 -2.03 -18.18 -4.93
N THR A 83 -1.61 -19.41 -4.59
CA THR A 83 -2.20 -20.62 -5.17
C THR A 83 -3.65 -20.87 -4.78
N GLN A 84 -4.10 -20.38 -3.61
CA GLN A 84 -5.50 -20.44 -3.16
C GLN A 84 -6.18 -19.06 -3.24
N PHE A 85 -5.42 -17.98 -2.98
CA PHE A 85 -5.94 -16.61 -3.00
C PHE A 85 -6.44 -16.18 -4.38
N LEU A 86 -5.71 -16.51 -5.45
CA LEU A 86 -6.09 -16.10 -6.80
C LEU A 86 -7.38 -16.76 -7.32
N PRO A 87 -7.54 -18.10 -7.26
CA PRO A 87 -8.76 -18.76 -7.72
C PRO A 87 -9.94 -18.63 -6.73
N GLY A 88 -9.65 -18.46 -5.43
CA GLY A 88 -10.64 -18.59 -4.36
C GLY A 88 -10.90 -20.06 -4.00
N THR A 89 -11.22 -20.28 -2.73
CA THR A 89 -11.66 -21.56 -2.14
C THR A 89 -12.73 -21.23 -1.09
N ASP A 90 -13.46 -22.22 -0.56
CA ASP A 90 -14.50 -21.98 0.45
C ASP A 90 -13.94 -21.22 1.66
N PHE A 91 -12.74 -21.62 2.12
CA PHE A 91 -11.90 -20.81 3.00
C PHE A 91 -10.48 -20.70 2.44
N ILE A 92 -10.12 -19.52 1.93
CA ILE A 92 -8.79 -19.19 1.39
C ILE A 92 -7.68 -19.43 2.43
N CYS A 93 -7.98 -19.08 3.67
CA CYS A 93 -7.15 -19.39 4.82
C CYS A 93 -8.01 -20.13 5.85
N SER A 94 -7.65 -21.37 6.17
CA SER A 94 -8.28 -22.17 7.23
C SER A 94 -7.80 -21.78 8.64
N GLY A 95 -7.10 -20.66 8.76
CA GLY A 95 -6.47 -20.22 10.00
C GLY A 95 -5.58 -19.00 9.78
N TYR A 96 -6.09 -17.96 9.11
CA TYR A 96 -5.43 -16.65 9.11
C TYR A 96 -5.31 -16.20 10.57
N SER A 97 -4.11 -15.88 11.05
CA SER A 97 -3.93 -15.53 12.45
C SER A 97 -4.46 -14.13 12.71
N SER A 98 -5.52 -14.00 13.50
CA SER A 98 -6.08 -12.68 13.86
C SER A 98 -5.31 -11.96 14.98
N MET A 99 -4.16 -12.52 15.35
CA MET A 99 -3.25 -12.11 16.42
C MET A 99 -1.82 -12.27 15.91
N PRO A 100 -0.84 -11.54 16.47
CA PRO A 100 0.53 -11.63 16.00
C PRO A 100 1.06 -13.04 16.23
N ARG A 101 2.03 -13.44 15.41
CA ARG A 101 2.66 -14.77 15.45
C ARG A 101 3.03 -15.25 16.85
N MET A 102 3.48 -14.34 17.72
CA MET A 102 3.93 -14.66 19.08
C MET A 102 2.80 -15.20 19.98
N ASP A 103 1.54 -14.86 19.68
CA ASP A 103 0.36 -15.34 20.39
C ASP A 103 -0.32 -16.52 19.70
N ASN A 104 0.11 -16.86 18.49
CA ASN A 104 -0.48 -17.95 17.74
C ASN A 104 -0.02 -19.31 18.28
N MET A 105 -0.92 -19.99 18.99
CA MET A 105 -0.67 -21.29 19.61
C MET A 105 -0.56 -22.47 18.63
N PHE A 106 -0.69 -22.24 17.32
CA PHE A 106 -0.56 -23.25 16.26
C PHE A 106 0.78 -23.16 15.49
N GLY A 107 1.75 -22.39 16.01
CA GLY A 107 3.09 -22.27 15.42
C GLY A 107 3.25 -21.13 14.43
N GLY A 108 2.40 -20.11 14.53
CA GLY A 108 2.39 -18.95 13.63
C GLY A 108 1.60 -19.24 12.36
N GLY A 109 0.51 -18.49 12.13
CA GLY A 109 -0.21 -18.51 10.86
C GLY A 109 0.74 -18.23 9.68
N ASN A 110 0.37 -18.68 8.47
CA ASN A 110 1.15 -18.29 7.28
C ASN A 110 1.12 -16.77 7.06
N PHE A 111 0.02 -16.15 7.49
CA PHE A 111 -0.21 -14.71 7.61
C PHE A 111 -0.80 -14.42 8.99
N ASP A 112 -0.51 -13.25 9.53
CA ASP A 112 -1.01 -12.82 10.84
C ASP A 112 -1.54 -11.38 10.87
N SER A 113 -1.83 -10.86 12.06
CA SER A 113 -2.41 -9.52 12.22
C SER A 113 -1.51 -8.39 11.71
N GLU A 114 -0.20 -8.60 11.60
CA GLU A 114 0.70 -7.61 11.01
C GLU A 114 0.58 -7.56 9.49
N ASP A 115 0.12 -8.65 8.86
CA ASP A 115 -0.03 -8.74 7.41
C ASP A 115 -1.39 -8.23 6.89
N TYR A 116 -2.29 -7.72 7.74
CA TYR A 116 -3.65 -7.33 7.33
C TYR A 116 -3.65 -6.27 6.22
N ASP A 117 -2.82 -5.23 6.35
CA ASP A 117 -2.76 -4.15 5.37
C ASP A 117 -2.23 -4.64 4.02
N ASP A 118 -1.20 -5.49 4.02
CA ASP A 118 -0.69 -6.12 2.80
C ASP A 118 -1.74 -7.03 2.15
N PHE A 119 -2.47 -7.82 2.94
CA PHE A 119 -3.54 -8.68 2.42
C PHE A 119 -4.69 -7.85 1.80
N LEU A 120 -5.04 -6.72 2.40
CA LEU A 120 -6.00 -5.77 1.84
C LEU A 120 -5.50 -5.12 0.55
N ILE A 121 -4.22 -4.75 0.48
CA ILE A 121 -3.59 -4.23 -0.74
C ILE A 121 -3.59 -5.28 -1.85
N LEU A 122 -3.28 -6.54 -1.54
CA LEU A 122 -3.33 -7.64 -2.50
C LEU A 122 -4.74 -7.84 -3.07
N GLN A 123 -5.78 -7.79 -2.23
CA GLN A 123 -7.18 -7.85 -2.70
C GLN A 123 -7.51 -6.71 -3.66
N ARG A 124 -7.07 -5.49 -3.34
CA ARG A 124 -7.25 -4.30 -4.18
C ARG A 124 -6.51 -4.44 -5.52
N ASP A 125 -5.26 -4.85 -5.49
CA ASP A 125 -4.39 -4.85 -6.67
C ASP A 125 -4.77 -5.94 -7.67
N PHE A 126 -5.20 -7.11 -7.19
CA PHE A 126 -5.69 -8.21 -8.04
C PHE A 126 -7.20 -8.16 -8.30
N LEU A 127 -7.94 -7.25 -7.66
CA LEU A 127 -9.41 -7.19 -7.69
C LEU A 127 -10.06 -8.52 -7.29
N ILE A 128 -9.61 -9.05 -6.15
CA ILE A 128 -10.03 -10.34 -5.60
C ILE A 128 -10.65 -10.14 -4.22
N ASN A 129 -11.72 -10.88 -3.93
CA ASN A 129 -12.25 -11.00 -2.57
C ASN A 129 -11.49 -12.09 -1.81
N GLY A 130 -10.57 -11.66 -0.94
CA GLY A 130 -9.80 -12.51 -0.04
C GLY A 130 -10.52 -12.85 1.26
N GLY A 131 -11.76 -12.39 1.45
CA GLY A 131 -12.61 -12.72 2.61
C GLY A 131 -12.48 -11.76 3.80
N ILE A 132 -11.64 -10.72 3.72
CA ILE A 132 -11.51 -9.70 4.76
C ILE A 132 -11.66 -8.29 4.19
N LEU A 133 -12.20 -7.38 4.99
CA LEU A 133 -12.47 -6.00 4.60
C LEU A 133 -11.69 -5.01 5.47
N PRO A 134 -11.36 -3.82 4.95
CA PRO A 134 -10.73 -2.79 5.78
C PRO A 134 -11.69 -2.33 6.87
N VAL A 135 -11.12 -2.02 8.04
CA VAL A 135 -11.84 -1.54 9.23
C VAL A 135 -11.22 -0.25 9.75
N GLN A 136 -12.01 0.56 10.45
CA GLN A 136 -11.49 1.75 11.13
C GLN A 136 -11.04 1.39 12.54
N GLU A 137 -9.92 1.98 12.99
CA GLU A 137 -9.36 1.74 14.33
C GLU A 137 -10.39 2.00 15.44
N GLU A 138 -11.12 3.11 15.36
CA GLU A 138 -12.17 3.44 16.33
C GLU A 138 -13.27 2.38 16.42
N GLU A 139 -13.62 1.74 15.31
CA GLU A 139 -14.62 0.66 15.28
C GLU A 139 -14.06 -0.61 15.93
N VAL A 140 -12.80 -0.94 15.64
CA VAL A 140 -12.10 -2.07 16.25
C VAL A 140 -12.03 -1.91 17.77
N ILE A 141 -11.62 -0.73 18.26
CA ILE A 141 -11.56 -0.42 19.70
C ILE A 141 -12.94 -0.61 20.35
N LYS A 142 -14.01 -0.06 19.74
CA LYS A 142 -15.38 -0.19 20.25
C LYS A 142 -15.83 -1.65 20.32
N VAL A 143 -15.56 -2.45 19.29
CA VAL A 143 -15.93 -3.88 19.26
C VAL A 143 -15.14 -4.68 20.28
N ARG A 144 -13.81 -4.45 20.40
CA ARG A 144 -12.96 -5.10 21.41
C ARG A 144 -13.42 -4.77 22.83
N GLN A 145 -13.71 -3.50 23.12
CA GLN A 145 -14.23 -3.09 24.42
C GLN A 145 -15.58 -3.74 24.74
N LYS A 146 -16.50 -3.78 23.77
CA LYS A 146 -17.80 -4.45 23.93
C LYS A 146 -17.63 -5.94 24.24
N ALA A 147 -16.74 -6.63 23.52
CA ALA A 147 -16.43 -8.03 23.75
C ALA A 147 -15.80 -8.27 25.14
N ALA A 148 -14.85 -7.42 25.54
CA ALA A 148 -14.19 -7.48 26.84
C ALA A 148 -15.17 -7.31 28.01
N LYS A 149 -16.10 -6.35 27.90
CA LYS A 149 -17.15 -6.16 28.92
C LYS A 149 -18.16 -7.32 28.94
N ALA A 150 -18.48 -7.90 27.78
CA ALA A 150 -19.36 -9.06 27.70
C ALA A 150 -18.75 -10.29 28.37
N ILE A 151 -17.46 -10.58 28.13
CA ILE A 151 -16.77 -11.69 28.81
C ILE A 151 -16.60 -11.42 30.31
N GLN A 152 -16.33 -10.17 30.71
CA GLN A 152 -16.31 -9.77 32.13
C GLN A 152 -17.64 -10.08 32.82
N ALA A 153 -18.77 -9.76 32.19
CA ALA A 153 -20.10 -10.06 32.72
C ALA A 153 -20.37 -11.57 32.84
N ILE A 154 -19.93 -12.37 31.87
CA ILE A 154 -20.01 -13.84 31.94
C ILE A 154 -19.22 -14.36 33.14
N PHE A 155 -17.96 -13.95 33.28
CA PHE A 155 -17.10 -14.41 34.39
C PHE A 155 -17.70 -14.05 35.74
N LYS A 156 -18.31 -12.86 35.86
CA LYS A 156 -19.01 -12.44 37.06
C LYS A 156 -20.26 -13.28 37.35
N GLU A 157 -21.06 -13.64 36.35
CA GLU A 157 -22.28 -14.44 36.55
C GLU A 157 -21.99 -15.86 37.06
N PHE A 158 -20.91 -16.48 36.56
CA PHE A 158 -20.55 -17.86 36.91
C PHE A 158 -19.58 -17.96 38.11
N ASP A 159 -19.27 -16.84 38.75
CA ASP A 159 -18.28 -16.75 39.84
C ASP A 159 -16.94 -17.37 39.43
N PHE A 160 -16.48 -17.00 38.23
CA PHE A 160 -15.13 -17.32 37.73
C PHE A 160 -14.12 -16.26 38.20
N PRO A 161 -12.81 -16.55 38.15
CA PRO A 161 -11.78 -15.59 38.55
C PRO A 161 -11.98 -14.25 37.83
N PRO A 162 -12.16 -13.14 38.56
CA PRO A 162 -12.67 -11.90 37.99
C PRO A 162 -11.81 -11.38 36.84
N ILE A 163 -12.47 -10.83 35.82
CA ILE A 163 -11.82 -10.00 34.80
C ILE A 163 -11.90 -8.55 35.30
N LYS A 164 -10.76 -7.93 35.57
CA LYS A 164 -10.67 -6.57 36.11
C LYS A 164 -10.92 -5.54 35.03
N ASP A 165 -11.31 -4.33 35.44
CA ASP A 165 -11.48 -3.20 34.52
C ASP A 165 -10.16 -2.85 33.81
N GLU A 166 -9.02 -3.02 34.50
CA GLU A 166 -7.67 -2.89 33.93
C GLU A 166 -7.43 -3.87 32.76
N GLU A 167 -7.93 -5.11 32.86
CA GLU A 167 -7.83 -6.09 31.76
C GLU A 167 -8.75 -5.72 30.61
N VAL A 168 -9.95 -5.22 30.91
CA VAL A 168 -10.91 -4.72 29.92
C VAL A 168 -10.35 -3.53 29.16
N GLU A 169 -9.69 -2.59 29.84
CA GLU A 169 -9.05 -1.43 29.23
C GLU A 169 -7.85 -1.84 28.39
N ALA A 170 -6.94 -2.65 28.94
CA ALA A 170 -5.74 -3.11 28.23
C ALA A 170 -6.10 -3.83 26.92
N VAL A 171 -7.04 -4.77 26.95
CA VAL A 171 -7.38 -5.57 25.76
C VAL A 171 -7.98 -4.72 24.63
N THR A 172 -8.48 -3.50 24.90
CA THR A 172 -9.06 -2.66 23.84
C THR A 172 -8.04 -2.22 22.80
N THR A 173 -6.78 -2.01 23.19
CA THR A 173 -5.71 -1.48 22.32
C THR A 173 -4.51 -2.40 22.20
N VAL A 174 -4.44 -3.46 23.03
CA VAL A 174 -3.28 -4.34 23.04
C VAL A 174 -3.06 -5.05 21.70
N HIS A 175 -1.80 -5.15 21.29
CA HIS A 175 -1.39 -5.89 20.10
C HIS A 175 -1.13 -7.37 20.39
N TRP A 176 -0.45 -7.69 21.49
CA TRP A 176 -0.04 -9.06 21.86
C TRP A 176 -0.19 -9.35 23.37
N SER A 177 -0.17 -10.61 23.76
CA SER A 177 -0.48 -11.06 25.12
C SER A 177 0.54 -10.63 26.18
N GLN A 178 1.78 -10.28 25.81
CA GLN A 178 2.80 -9.85 26.78
C GLN A 178 2.47 -8.50 27.45
N ASP A 179 1.64 -7.70 26.79
CA ASP A 179 1.19 -6.40 27.31
C ASP A 179 -0.14 -6.52 28.08
N MET A 180 -0.71 -7.72 28.20
CA MET A 180 -1.90 -7.96 29.02
C MET A 180 -1.53 -8.16 30.50
N PRO A 181 -2.34 -7.68 31.45
CA PRO A 181 -2.16 -8.00 32.86
C PRO A 181 -2.16 -9.52 33.10
N GLU A 182 -1.22 -10.00 33.90
CA GLU A 182 -1.13 -11.42 34.24
C GLU A 182 -2.37 -11.89 35.02
N ARG A 183 -2.88 -13.06 34.63
CA ARG A 183 -3.98 -13.74 35.31
C ARG A 183 -3.47 -14.91 36.13
N ASN A 184 -4.22 -15.26 37.19
CA ASN A 184 -3.92 -16.46 37.95
C ASN A 184 -4.37 -17.71 37.18
N ARG A 185 -3.46 -18.25 36.37
CA ARG A 185 -3.71 -19.42 35.51
C ARG A 185 -4.18 -20.65 36.27
N VAL A 186 -3.76 -20.82 37.53
CA VAL A 186 -4.19 -21.95 38.36
C VAL A 186 -5.68 -21.84 38.69
N GLU A 187 -6.15 -20.65 39.04
CA GLU A 187 -7.57 -20.42 39.32
C GLU A 187 -8.41 -20.46 38.04
N ASP A 188 -7.90 -19.94 36.93
CA ASP A 188 -8.58 -20.05 35.61
C ASP A 188 -8.73 -21.51 35.17
N LEU A 189 -7.72 -22.36 35.41
CA LEU A 189 -7.82 -23.80 35.14
C LEU A 189 -8.85 -24.50 36.03
N LYS A 190 -8.92 -24.16 37.32
CA LYS A 190 -9.97 -24.68 38.22
C LYS A 190 -11.37 -24.26 37.74
N ALA A 191 -11.52 -23.03 37.27
CA ALA A 191 -12.78 -22.53 36.75
C ALA A 191 -13.17 -23.20 35.42
N SER A 192 -12.20 -23.48 34.54
CA SER A 192 -12.49 -24.16 33.27
C SER A 192 -13.01 -25.59 33.48
N GLU A 193 -12.53 -26.30 34.51
CA GLU A 193 -13.09 -27.60 34.89
C GLU A 193 -14.56 -27.52 35.33
N ARG A 194 -14.97 -26.39 35.94
CA ARG A 194 -16.36 -26.18 36.37
C ARG A 194 -17.33 -26.12 35.19
N ILE A 195 -16.89 -25.63 34.02
CA ILE A 195 -17.74 -25.55 32.81
C ILE A 195 -18.34 -26.91 32.47
N LEU A 196 -17.52 -27.97 32.49
CA LEU A 196 -17.97 -29.34 32.23
C LEU A 196 -18.75 -29.92 33.41
N LYS A 197 -18.28 -29.73 34.65
CA LYS A 197 -18.91 -30.29 35.86
C LYS A 197 -20.31 -29.72 36.10
N GLU A 198 -20.49 -28.44 35.85
CA GLU A 198 -21.75 -27.71 36.03
C GLU A 198 -22.61 -27.70 34.76
N SER A 199 -22.14 -28.33 33.67
CA SER A 199 -22.84 -28.40 32.37
C SER A 199 -23.23 -27.02 31.84
N ILE A 200 -22.33 -26.04 31.94
CA ILE A 200 -22.57 -24.68 31.43
C ILE A 200 -22.56 -24.75 29.90
N THR A 201 -23.71 -24.51 29.27
CA THR A 201 -23.87 -24.55 27.80
C THR A 201 -24.00 -23.15 27.21
N GLY A 202 -24.03 -23.07 25.88
CA GLY A 202 -24.27 -21.80 25.18
C GLY A 202 -25.60 -21.13 25.55
N VAL A 203 -26.59 -21.88 26.03
CA VAL A 203 -27.86 -21.33 26.51
C VAL A 203 -27.68 -20.60 27.84
N GLU A 204 -26.93 -21.16 28.79
CA GLU A 204 -26.59 -20.49 30.05
C GLU A 204 -25.76 -19.23 29.79
N ILE A 205 -24.81 -19.28 28.85
CA ILE A 205 -24.03 -18.10 28.43
C ILE A 205 -24.95 -17.01 27.86
N ALA A 206 -25.89 -17.36 26.98
CA ALA A 206 -26.85 -16.39 26.42
C ALA A 206 -27.72 -15.76 27.52
N ARG A 207 -28.22 -16.55 28.47
CA ARG A 207 -29.01 -16.06 29.61
C ARG A 207 -28.21 -15.13 30.51
N ALA A 208 -26.94 -15.48 30.78
CA ALA A 208 -26.03 -14.64 31.56
C ALA A 208 -25.87 -13.27 30.90
N LEU A 209 -25.56 -13.24 29.60
CA LEU A 209 -25.40 -12.01 28.85
C LEU A 209 -26.67 -11.15 28.82
N ASP A 210 -27.85 -11.77 28.62
CA ASP A 210 -29.14 -11.05 28.62
C ASP A 210 -29.40 -10.37 29.96
N LYS A 211 -29.16 -11.09 31.07
CA LYS A 211 -29.30 -10.58 32.44
C LYS A 211 -28.38 -9.39 32.73
N HIS A 212 -27.18 -9.37 32.15
CA HIS A 212 -26.19 -8.30 32.31
C HIS A 212 -26.28 -7.21 31.22
N GLY A 213 -27.38 -7.16 30.46
CA GLY A 213 -27.65 -6.08 29.50
C GLY A 213 -27.03 -6.25 28.12
N PHE A 214 -26.38 -7.39 27.83
CA PHE A 214 -25.81 -7.72 26.52
C PHE A 214 -26.82 -8.48 25.64
N GLN A 215 -28.06 -8.00 25.58
CA GLN A 215 -29.18 -8.66 24.91
C GLN A 215 -28.91 -9.00 23.44
N GLU A 216 -28.19 -8.12 22.74
CA GLU A 216 -27.81 -8.36 21.33
C GLU A 216 -26.88 -9.58 21.22
N ILE A 217 -25.83 -9.65 22.04
CA ILE A 217 -24.86 -10.76 22.03
C ILE A 217 -25.54 -12.05 22.48
N ALA A 218 -26.39 -11.96 23.52
CA ALA A 218 -27.19 -13.08 24.01
C ALA A 218 -28.05 -13.69 22.89
N LYS A 219 -28.79 -12.86 22.13
CA LYS A 219 -29.59 -13.31 21.00
C LYS A 219 -28.75 -13.99 19.92
N ARG A 220 -27.58 -13.43 19.59
CA ARG A 220 -26.66 -14.03 18.61
C ARG A 220 -26.12 -15.39 19.05
N ILE A 221 -25.71 -15.54 20.31
CA ILE A 221 -25.25 -16.84 20.85
C ILE A 221 -26.39 -17.86 20.87
N LEU A 222 -27.60 -17.46 21.28
CA LEU A 222 -28.77 -18.32 21.25
C LEU A 222 -29.11 -18.75 19.82
N GLU A 223 -28.99 -17.86 18.84
CA GLU A 223 -29.22 -18.19 17.44
C GLU A 223 -28.26 -19.28 16.96
N ILE A 224 -26.97 -19.20 17.29
CA ILE A 224 -25.99 -20.27 16.99
C ILE A 224 -26.44 -21.61 17.59
N GLN A 225 -27.04 -21.62 18.79
CA GLN A 225 -27.58 -22.87 19.36
C GLN A 225 -28.78 -23.39 18.57
N LYS A 226 -29.66 -22.50 18.10
CA LYS A 226 -30.82 -22.89 17.26
C LYS A 226 -30.39 -23.47 15.91
N GLN A 227 -29.31 -22.97 15.32
CA GLN A 227 -28.76 -23.50 14.06
C GLN A 227 -28.35 -24.98 14.16
N ARG A 228 -27.93 -25.44 15.35
CA ARG A 228 -27.63 -26.87 15.61
C ARG A 228 -28.89 -27.75 15.53
N VAL A 229 -30.06 -27.19 15.83
CA VAL A 229 -31.35 -27.88 15.73
C VAL A 229 -31.84 -27.90 14.28
N ALA A 230 -31.66 -26.78 13.56
CA ALA A 230 -32.03 -26.68 12.15
C ALA A 230 -31.18 -27.62 11.26
N GLY A 231 -29.87 -27.67 11.51
CA GLY A 231 -28.95 -28.54 10.78
C GLY A 231 -28.62 -28.04 9.37
N ASP A 232 -29.14 -26.89 8.93
CA ASP A 232 -28.87 -26.32 7.61
C ASP A 232 -27.37 -26.06 7.39
N TYR A 233 -26.66 -25.61 8.43
CA TYR A 233 -25.21 -25.38 8.38
C TYR A 233 -24.34 -26.65 8.36
N LEU A 234 -24.95 -27.84 8.34
CA LEU A 234 -24.23 -29.11 8.17
C LEU A 234 -23.93 -29.42 6.70
N GLN A 235 -24.48 -28.62 5.78
CA GLN A 235 -24.27 -28.77 4.35
C GLN A 235 -22.91 -28.24 3.91
N THR A 236 -22.47 -28.67 2.72
CA THR A 236 -21.19 -28.31 2.14
C THR A 236 -21.00 -26.79 2.05
N SER A 237 -19.86 -26.30 2.55
CA SER A 237 -19.43 -24.89 2.47
C SER A 237 -20.31 -23.92 3.25
N ALA A 238 -20.98 -24.41 4.30
CA ALA A 238 -21.95 -23.60 5.02
C ALA A 238 -21.32 -22.57 5.97
N ILE A 239 -21.67 -21.30 5.75
CA ILE A 239 -21.41 -20.17 6.64
C ILE A 239 -22.71 -19.42 6.95
N PHE A 240 -22.64 -18.41 7.81
CA PHE A 240 -23.77 -17.55 8.14
C PHE A 240 -23.55 -16.13 7.60
N ASP A 241 -24.62 -15.53 7.05
CA ASP A 241 -24.66 -14.08 6.84
C ASP A 241 -24.87 -13.31 8.18
N ALA A 242 -24.97 -11.98 8.11
CA ALA A 242 -25.13 -11.13 9.30
C ALA A 242 -26.42 -11.41 10.12
N ASN A 243 -27.41 -12.06 9.51
CA ASN A 243 -28.72 -12.40 10.07
C ASN A 243 -28.86 -13.90 10.41
N PHE A 244 -27.78 -14.68 10.35
CA PHE A 244 -27.78 -16.14 10.52
C PHE A 244 -28.56 -16.91 9.45
N ASN A 245 -28.73 -16.33 8.25
CA ASN A 245 -29.13 -17.15 7.10
C ASN A 245 -27.91 -17.98 6.67
N VAL A 246 -28.14 -19.27 6.42
CA VAL A 246 -27.10 -20.17 5.93
C VAL A 246 -26.80 -19.85 4.47
N LEU A 247 -25.52 -19.64 4.15
CA LEU A 247 -24.98 -19.59 2.79
C LEU A 247 -24.09 -20.82 2.62
N SER A 248 -24.35 -21.64 1.61
CA SER A 248 -23.70 -22.94 1.40
C SER A 248 -23.62 -23.25 -0.09
N ALA A 249 -22.89 -24.30 -0.47
CA ALA A 249 -22.83 -24.74 -1.86
C ALA A 249 -24.20 -25.16 -2.44
N ILE A 250 -25.22 -25.37 -1.61
CA ILE A 250 -26.58 -25.71 -2.06
C ILE A 250 -27.34 -24.48 -2.57
N ASN A 251 -27.24 -23.34 -1.86
CA ASN A 251 -28.02 -22.13 -2.14
C ASN A 251 -27.18 -20.95 -2.64
N ASP A 252 -25.86 -21.08 -2.63
CA ASP A 252 -24.87 -20.18 -3.20
C ASP A 252 -23.85 -21.03 -4.01
N SER A 253 -24.36 -21.76 -5.00
CA SER A 253 -23.56 -22.71 -5.77
C SER A 253 -22.57 -22.01 -6.70
N ASN A 254 -21.35 -22.53 -6.79
CA ASN A 254 -20.38 -22.06 -7.77
C ASN A 254 -20.81 -22.51 -9.18
N ASP A 255 -21.15 -21.55 -10.04
CA ASP A 255 -21.66 -21.78 -11.40
C ASP A 255 -20.65 -21.38 -12.50
N TYR A 256 -19.35 -21.35 -12.17
CA TYR A 256 -18.31 -20.94 -13.12
C TYR A 256 -18.25 -21.85 -14.38
N GLN A 257 -18.40 -21.23 -15.55
CA GLN A 257 -18.29 -21.81 -16.89
C GLN A 257 -17.29 -21.05 -17.79
N GLY A 258 -16.45 -20.20 -17.21
CA GLY A 258 -15.50 -19.35 -17.94
C GLY A 258 -15.74 -17.84 -17.76
N PRO A 259 -15.01 -16.99 -18.50
CA PRO A 259 -15.14 -15.53 -18.38
C PRO A 259 -16.58 -15.05 -18.52
N GLY A 260 -17.06 -14.26 -17.56
CA GLY A 260 -18.42 -13.71 -17.54
C GLY A 260 -19.44 -14.52 -16.73
N THR A 261 -19.02 -15.62 -16.10
CA THR A 261 -19.83 -16.48 -15.22
C THR A 261 -19.13 -16.67 -13.87
N GLY A 262 -19.77 -17.34 -12.91
CA GLY A 262 -19.19 -17.56 -11.58
C GLY A 262 -19.26 -16.33 -10.68
N TYR A 263 -18.64 -16.46 -9.51
CA TYR A 263 -18.43 -15.34 -8.59
C TYR A 263 -17.69 -14.18 -9.26
N ARG A 264 -18.17 -12.95 -9.04
CA ARG A 264 -17.55 -11.72 -9.51
C ARG A 264 -17.48 -10.70 -8.37
N LEU A 265 -16.32 -10.06 -8.23
CA LEU A 265 -16.17 -8.97 -7.26
C LEU A 265 -16.94 -7.74 -7.72
N GLU A 266 -18.11 -7.51 -7.12
CA GLU A 266 -19.04 -6.43 -7.49
C GLU A 266 -19.66 -5.72 -6.27
N GLY A 267 -20.47 -4.71 -6.53
CA GLY A 267 -21.29 -4.05 -5.52
C GLY A 267 -20.52 -3.35 -4.40
N GLU A 268 -21.03 -3.49 -3.17
CA GLU A 268 -20.45 -2.86 -1.98
C GLU A 268 -19.11 -3.46 -1.58
N VAL A 269 -18.95 -4.78 -1.70
CA VAL A 269 -17.69 -5.48 -1.38
C VAL A 269 -16.56 -4.95 -2.24
N LYS A 270 -16.77 -4.82 -3.57
CA LYS A 270 -15.79 -4.19 -4.47
C LYS A 270 -15.43 -2.78 -4.03
N ARG A 271 -16.42 -1.96 -3.67
CA ARG A 271 -16.18 -0.58 -3.23
C ARG A 271 -15.34 -0.54 -1.95
N LYS A 272 -15.56 -1.45 -1.00
CA LYS A 272 -14.74 -1.53 0.22
C LYS A 272 -13.31 -1.97 -0.07
N ILE A 273 -13.13 -2.97 -0.94
CA ILE A 273 -11.79 -3.48 -1.31
C ILE A 273 -10.95 -2.42 -2.04
N ILE A 274 -11.52 -1.66 -2.98
CA ILE A 274 -10.74 -0.67 -3.74
C ILE A 274 -10.47 0.64 -2.97
N ASN A 275 -11.29 0.95 -1.96
CA ASN A 275 -11.20 2.17 -1.16
C ASN A 275 -10.57 1.88 0.21
N LEU A 276 -9.26 1.59 0.20
CA LEU A 276 -8.51 1.36 1.43
C LEU A 276 -8.38 2.67 2.25
N PRO A 277 -8.36 2.62 3.59
CA PRO A 277 -8.29 3.82 4.45
C PRO A 277 -7.10 4.74 4.15
N GLN A 278 -5.96 4.16 3.78
CA GLN A 278 -4.71 4.88 3.44
C GLN A 278 -4.69 5.44 2.02
N ALA A 279 -5.69 5.15 1.18
CA ALA A 279 -5.73 5.61 -0.20
C ALA A 279 -5.98 7.12 -0.25
N LYS A 280 -5.04 7.86 -0.85
CA LYS A 280 -5.15 9.31 -1.03
C LYS A 280 -5.75 9.65 -2.39
N ASN A 281 -6.67 10.62 -2.43
CA ASN A 281 -7.19 11.15 -3.68
C ASN A 281 -6.07 11.90 -4.43
N PRO A 282 -5.69 11.49 -5.65
CA PRO A 282 -4.63 12.15 -6.41
C PRO A 282 -4.96 13.60 -6.76
N ARG A 283 -6.24 13.99 -6.80
CA ARG A 283 -6.67 15.38 -7.05
C ARG A 283 -6.49 16.28 -5.82
N GLU A 284 -6.54 15.70 -4.62
CA GLU A 284 -6.40 16.40 -3.34
C GLU A 284 -4.96 16.40 -2.81
N LYS A 285 -4.03 15.72 -3.49
CA LYS A 285 -2.60 16.01 -3.33
C LYS A 285 -2.35 17.45 -3.80
N SER A 286 -2.60 18.41 -2.91
CA SER A 286 -2.03 19.74 -2.99
C SER A 286 -0.53 19.53 -3.10
N ILE A 287 0.05 20.03 -4.19
CA ILE A 287 1.49 20.25 -4.28
C ILE A 287 1.76 21.25 -3.14
N PRO A 288 2.39 20.81 -2.03
CA PRO A 288 2.41 21.60 -0.79
C PRO A 288 2.97 22.99 -1.09
N TYR A 289 2.24 24.06 -0.81
CA TYR A 289 2.86 25.39 -0.92
C TYR A 289 3.78 25.56 0.29
N SER A 290 5.08 25.30 0.12
CA SER A 290 6.09 25.73 1.09
C SER A 290 5.92 27.23 1.37
N SER A 291 6.01 27.64 2.64
CA SER A 291 6.00 29.06 3.02
C SER A 291 7.17 29.76 2.32
N GLN A 292 6.87 30.42 1.21
CA GLN A 292 7.88 31.09 0.40
C GLN A 292 8.55 32.21 1.21
N THR A 293 9.82 32.04 1.52
CA THR A 293 10.70 33.12 2.00
C THR A 293 11.09 34.08 0.87
N MET A 294 10.90 33.67 -0.39
CA MET A 294 11.23 34.45 -1.58
C MET A 294 10.15 34.33 -2.65
N LYS A 295 9.72 35.46 -3.20
CA LYS A 295 8.78 35.53 -4.32
C LYS A 295 9.54 35.82 -5.62
N MET A 296 9.11 35.24 -6.73
CA MET A 296 9.64 35.49 -8.07
C MET A 296 8.53 36.01 -8.97
N GLU A 297 8.80 37.10 -9.69
CA GLU A 297 7.95 37.60 -10.75
C GLU A 297 8.63 37.43 -12.11
N LEU A 298 7.92 36.80 -13.04
CA LEU A 298 8.39 36.52 -14.40
C LEU A 298 7.68 37.47 -15.38
N GLU A 299 8.40 38.47 -15.88
CA GLU A 299 7.90 39.41 -16.89
C GLU A 299 8.31 38.93 -18.29
N GLU A 300 7.34 38.62 -19.15
CA GLU A 300 7.61 38.35 -20.57
C GLU A 300 7.90 39.64 -21.33
N ILE A 301 9.12 39.75 -21.87
CA ILE A 301 9.58 40.96 -22.58
C ILE A 301 9.58 40.81 -24.12
N GLY A 302 9.05 39.70 -24.64
CA GLY A 302 8.89 39.46 -26.08
C GLY A 302 9.28 38.05 -26.52
N ALA A 303 9.30 37.81 -27.83
CA ALA A 303 9.83 36.56 -28.40
C ALA A 303 11.35 36.53 -28.23
N ALA A 304 11.90 35.42 -27.75
CA ALA A 304 13.33 35.26 -27.54
C ALA A 304 14.07 35.11 -28.88
N ALA A 305 14.99 36.02 -29.15
CA ALA A 305 15.87 35.94 -30.32
C ALA A 305 17.09 35.04 -30.05
N ALA A 306 17.73 34.60 -31.13
CA ALA A 306 19.04 33.95 -31.04
C ALA A 306 20.10 34.96 -30.57
N GLY A 307 20.84 34.61 -29.52
CA GLY A 307 21.90 35.44 -28.96
C GLY A 307 23.16 35.41 -29.83
N SER A 308 23.90 36.52 -29.84
CA SER A 308 25.20 36.65 -30.51
C SER A 308 26.38 36.68 -29.54
N ASN A 309 26.12 36.72 -28.23
CA ASN A 309 27.15 36.78 -27.20
C ASN A 309 27.70 35.36 -26.93
N SER A 310 28.97 35.11 -27.24
CA SER A 310 29.62 33.83 -26.94
C SER A 310 29.81 33.57 -25.44
N LYS A 311 29.63 34.59 -24.59
CA LYS A 311 29.67 34.51 -23.12
C LYS A 311 28.28 34.57 -22.50
N GLU A 312 27.35 33.75 -23.00
CA GLU A 312 26.02 33.59 -22.41
C GLU A 312 25.63 32.12 -22.23
N VAL A 313 24.79 31.84 -21.23
CA VAL A 313 24.09 30.55 -21.08
C VAL A 313 22.60 30.85 -20.97
N VAL A 314 21.80 30.18 -21.81
CA VAL A 314 20.34 30.30 -21.77
C VAL A 314 19.75 29.28 -20.81
N ILE A 315 18.83 29.71 -19.95
CA ILE A 315 18.04 28.85 -19.06
C ILE A 315 16.63 28.77 -19.64
N GLY A 316 16.29 27.63 -20.24
CA GLY A 316 14.97 27.29 -20.73
C GLY A 316 14.10 26.73 -19.61
N LEU A 317 13.07 27.48 -19.23
CA LEU A 317 12.07 27.08 -18.26
C LEU A 317 10.90 26.36 -18.95
N GLY A 318 10.44 25.26 -18.37
CA GLY A 318 9.22 24.57 -18.80
C GLY A 318 7.97 25.46 -18.68
N PRO A 319 6.89 25.13 -19.42
CA PRO A 319 5.71 26.00 -19.56
C PRO A 319 5.11 26.45 -18.22
N ALA A 320 5.03 25.55 -17.24
CA ALA A 320 4.43 25.84 -15.92
C ALA A 320 5.40 26.42 -14.87
N PHE A 321 6.71 26.45 -15.13
CA PHE A 321 7.73 26.77 -14.12
C PHE A 321 7.58 28.21 -13.60
N GLY A 322 7.36 28.36 -12.30
CA GLY A 322 7.22 29.66 -11.63
C GLY A 322 5.85 30.32 -11.88
N THR A 323 4.88 29.54 -12.35
CA THR A 323 3.52 29.99 -12.68
C THR A 323 2.50 28.99 -12.11
N ALA A 324 1.92 28.10 -12.94
CA ALA A 324 1.01 27.05 -12.49
C ALA A 324 1.66 26.05 -11.51
N LEU A 325 2.99 25.90 -11.58
CA LEU A 325 3.80 25.15 -10.62
C LEU A 325 4.87 26.07 -10.03
N GLN A 326 5.05 26.02 -8.72
CA GLN A 326 5.94 26.93 -7.98
C GLN A 326 7.03 26.22 -7.17
N GLU A 327 7.07 24.89 -7.22
CA GLU A 327 8.08 24.08 -6.54
C GLU A 327 8.39 22.78 -7.28
N THR A 328 9.55 22.21 -6.96
CA THR A 328 10.00 20.91 -7.47
C THR A 328 9.27 19.75 -6.81
N ILE A 329 9.55 18.53 -7.26
CA ILE A 329 8.91 17.31 -6.72
C ILE A 329 9.18 17.07 -5.23
N THR A 330 10.25 17.64 -4.67
CA THR A 330 10.62 17.55 -3.25
C THR A 330 10.25 18.80 -2.45
N GLY A 331 9.58 19.78 -3.07
CA GLY A 331 9.14 21.01 -2.41
C GLY A 331 10.19 22.13 -2.39
N LEU A 332 11.21 22.09 -3.26
CA LEU A 332 12.14 23.22 -3.40
C LEU A 332 11.45 24.36 -4.16
N PRO A 333 11.39 25.59 -3.62
CA PRO A 333 10.76 26.72 -4.31
C PRO A 333 11.47 27.05 -5.62
N HIS A 334 10.71 27.21 -6.70
CA HIS A 334 11.25 27.64 -8.01
C HIS A 334 12.07 28.94 -7.96
N PRO A 335 11.71 29.97 -7.16
CA PRO A 335 12.54 31.17 -7.01
C PRO A 335 13.96 30.83 -6.55
N GLU A 336 14.10 29.98 -5.54
CA GLU A 336 15.40 29.58 -4.99
C GLU A 336 16.18 28.73 -6.00
N VAL A 337 15.51 27.76 -6.64
CA VAL A 337 16.11 26.91 -7.67
C VAL A 337 16.67 27.75 -8.82
N LEU A 338 15.88 28.68 -9.37
CA LEU A 338 16.33 29.53 -10.48
C LEU A 338 17.46 30.47 -10.05
N LYS A 339 17.37 31.04 -8.84
CA LYS A 339 18.41 31.89 -8.27
C LYS A 339 19.74 31.16 -8.17
N GLU A 340 19.76 29.92 -7.69
CA GLU A 340 20.99 29.12 -7.59
C GLU A 340 21.60 28.81 -8.96
N ILE A 341 20.78 28.46 -9.96
CA ILE A 341 21.27 28.26 -11.34
C ILE A 341 21.91 29.54 -11.89
N ILE A 342 21.24 30.68 -11.72
CA ILE A 342 21.74 32.00 -12.15
C ILE A 342 23.07 32.32 -11.47
N GLN A 343 23.14 32.18 -10.14
CA GLN A 343 24.37 32.44 -9.37
C GLN A 343 25.53 31.53 -9.80
N GLY A 344 25.25 30.24 -10.05
CA GLY A 344 26.26 29.32 -10.56
C GLY A 344 26.84 29.75 -11.90
N ILE A 345 26.02 30.29 -12.80
CA ILE A 345 26.47 30.81 -14.10
C ILE A 345 27.31 32.10 -13.92
N GLU A 346 26.84 33.02 -13.08
CA GLU A 346 27.49 34.32 -12.83
C GLU A 346 28.85 34.18 -12.13
N GLU A 347 28.98 33.22 -11.20
CA GLU A 347 30.26 32.91 -10.52
C GLU A 347 31.37 32.50 -11.48
N GLU A 348 31.03 31.90 -12.62
CA GLU A 348 31.95 31.50 -13.67
C GLU A 348 32.18 32.61 -14.71
N GLY A 349 31.63 33.81 -14.49
CA GLY A 349 31.81 35.00 -15.31
C GLY A 349 31.01 35.01 -16.61
N ILE A 350 29.95 34.20 -16.70
CA ILE A 350 29.09 34.06 -17.88
C ILE A 350 27.75 34.75 -17.63
N LYS A 351 27.14 35.31 -18.68
CA LYS A 351 25.85 36.01 -18.57
C LYS A 351 24.68 35.01 -18.65
N PRO A 352 23.83 34.89 -17.62
CA PRO A 352 22.61 34.10 -17.72
C PRO A 352 21.53 34.85 -18.53
N ARG A 353 20.74 34.11 -19.32
CA ARG A 353 19.54 34.62 -19.99
C ARG A 353 18.40 33.64 -19.82
N VAL A 354 17.25 34.10 -19.34
CA VAL A 354 16.11 33.22 -19.01
C VAL A 354 15.06 33.29 -20.11
N VAL A 355 14.59 32.12 -20.56
CA VAL A 355 13.53 32.00 -21.56
C VAL A 355 12.49 30.98 -21.10
N LYS A 356 11.23 31.20 -21.46
CA LYS A 356 10.13 30.27 -21.27
C LYS A 356 9.90 29.50 -22.57
N ILE A 357 9.90 28.17 -22.51
CA ILE A 357 9.63 27.30 -23.66
C ILE A 357 8.20 26.78 -23.54
N TYR A 358 7.29 27.25 -24.40
CA TYR A 358 5.90 26.80 -24.44
C TYR A 358 5.64 25.64 -25.41
N GLU A 359 6.52 25.45 -26.40
CA GLU A 359 6.31 24.50 -27.50
C GLU A 359 6.25 23.03 -27.04
N THR A 360 6.85 22.72 -25.89
CA THR A 360 6.97 21.37 -25.34
C THR A 360 7.13 21.41 -23.82
N SER A 361 6.72 20.33 -23.16
CA SER A 361 6.98 20.07 -21.74
C SER A 361 8.13 19.07 -21.53
N ASP A 362 8.73 18.51 -22.59
CA ASP A 362 9.85 17.57 -22.48
C ASP A 362 11.17 18.28 -22.15
N CYS A 363 11.85 17.86 -21.08
CA CYS A 363 13.07 18.50 -20.58
C CYS A 363 14.19 18.57 -21.63
N ALA A 364 14.39 17.50 -22.40
CA ALA A 364 15.46 17.42 -23.39
C ALA A 364 15.21 18.43 -24.52
N PHE A 365 13.98 18.51 -25.02
CA PHE A 365 13.61 19.48 -26.05
C PHE A 365 13.58 20.93 -25.52
N ILE A 366 13.21 21.16 -24.26
CA ILE A 366 13.35 22.47 -23.60
C ILE A 366 14.82 22.90 -23.63
N GLY A 367 15.74 22.03 -23.19
CA GLY A 367 17.17 22.30 -23.21
C GLY A 367 17.73 22.49 -24.61
N HIS A 368 17.32 21.66 -25.57
CA HIS A 368 17.74 21.76 -26.97
C HIS A 368 17.31 23.10 -27.60
N LYS A 369 16.04 23.49 -27.41
CA LYS A 369 15.52 24.77 -27.93
C LYS A 369 16.22 25.97 -27.29
N ALA A 370 16.49 25.91 -25.99
CA ALA A 370 17.26 26.92 -25.30
C ALA A 370 18.71 27.00 -25.84
N ALA A 371 19.34 25.87 -26.14
CA ALA A 371 20.70 25.82 -26.71
C ALA A 371 20.75 26.40 -28.13
N GLN A 372 19.70 26.20 -28.93
CA GLN A 372 19.56 26.85 -30.24
C GLN A 372 19.53 28.38 -30.11
N LEU A 373 18.88 28.92 -29.07
CA LEU A 373 18.83 30.36 -28.80
C LEU A 373 20.12 30.92 -28.20
N SER A 374 20.93 30.10 -27.52
CA SER A 374 22.12 30.55 -26.79
C SER A 374 23.28 30.98 -27.67
N GLY A 375 23.86 32.16 -27.45
CA GLY A 375 25.02 32.65 -28.18
C GLY A 375 26.28 31.80 -28.03
N SER A 376 26.47 31.13 -26.88
CA SER A 376 27.53 30.11 -26.70
C SER A 376 27.18 28.75 -27.31
N GLY A 377 25.90 28.53 -27.62
CA GLY A 377 25.35 27.24 -28.01
C GLY A 377 25.14 26.26 -26.84
N VAL A 378 25.38 26.67 -25.59
CA VAL A 378 25.11 25.88 -24.37
C VAL A 378 23.91 26.45 -23.61
N ALA A 379 23.05 25.57 -23.11
CA ALA A 379 21.88 25.95 -22.33
C ALA A 379 21.53 24.93 -21.25
N ILE A 380 20.71 25.38 -20.30
CA ILE A 380 20.06 24.55 -19.28
C ILE A 380 18.58 24.46 -19.63
N GLY A 381 18.02 23.25 -19.70
CA GLY A 381 16.57 23.04 -19.73
C GLY A 381 16.10 22.54 -18.37
N ILE A 382 15.03 23.12 -17.82
CA ILE A 382 14.47 22.71 -16.53
C ILE A 382 12.94 22.58 -16.60
N GLN A 383 12.44 21.43 -16.13
CA GLN A 383 11.03 21.20 -15.87
C GLN A 383 10.64 21.69 -14.47
N SER A 384 9.38 22.04 -14.28
CA SER A 384 8.80 22.46 -12.99
C SER A 384 9.06 21.44 -11.88
N LYS A 385 8.95 20.14 -12.17
CA LYS A 385 9.24 19.10 -11.17
C LYS A 385 10.72 19.01 -10.73
N GLY A 386 11.62 19.78 -11.33
CA GLY A 386 13.04 19.88 -10.97
C GLY A 386 14.00 19.04 -11.83
N THR A 387 13.52 18.36 -12.87
CA THR A 387 14.41 17.65 -13.81
C THR A 387 15.17 18.66 -14.66
N VAL A 388 16.48 18.47 -14.81
CA VAL A 388 17.36 19.40 -15.51
C VAL A 388 18.22 18.68 -16.54
N VAL A 389 18.44 19.33 -17.68
CA VAL A 389 19.42 18.91 -18.68
C VAL A 389 20.35 20.08 -19.00
N ILE A 390 21.65 19.82 -19.16
CA ILE A 390 22.58 20.73 -19.82
C ILE A 390 22.71 20.26 -21.27
N HIS A 391 22.36 21.13 -22.22
CA HIS A 391 22.33 20.80 -23.64
C HIS A 391 23.27 21.69 -24.45
N GLN A 392 23.73 21.18 -25.59
CA GLN A 392 24.48 21.92 -26.60
C GLN A 392 23.75 21.92 -27.95
N ARG A 393 23.80 23.04 -28.70
CA ARG A 393 23.06 23.27 -29.95
C ARG A 393 23.23 22.15 -30.98
N ASN A 394 24.45 21.63 -31.11
CA ASN A 394 24.81 20.69 -32.17
C ASN A 394 24.59 19.22 -31.79
N LEU A 395 24.16 18.95 -30.56
CA LEU A 395 23.80 17.59 -30.15
C LEU A 395 22.39 17.23 -30.64
N PRO A 396 22.12 15.95 -30.96
CA PRO A 396 20.76 15.47 -31.19
C PRO A 396 19.83 15.82 -30.01
N PRO A 397 18.53 16.06 -30.23
CA PRO A 397 17.62 16.56 -29.19
C PRO A 397 17.49 15.69 -27.92
N LEU A 398 17.74 14.39 -28.02
CA LEU A 398 17.69 13.46 -26.89
C LEU A 398 19.07 13.14 -26.30
N ASN A 399 20.13 13.76 -26.82
CA ASN A 399 21.47 13.68 -26.25
C ASN A 399 21.71 14.91 -25.36
N ASN A 400 22.72 14.88 -24.50
CA ASN A 400 23.00 15.99 -23.58
C ASN A 400 24.46 15.98 -23.13
N LEU A 401 24.87 17.08 -22.50
CA LEU A 401 26.16 17.17 -21.81
C LEU A 401 26.03 16.57 -20.40
N GLU A 402 24.97 16.93 -19.67
CA GLU A 402 24.63 16.38 -18.35
C GLU A 402 23.12 16.27 -18.17
N LEU A 403 22.68 15.29 -17.38
CA LEU A 403 21.27 15.03 -17.11
C LEU A 403 21.04 14.73 -15.63
N LEU A 404 20.22 15.56 -14.99
CA LEU A 404 19.63 15.28 -13.68
C LEU A 404 18.28 14.58 -13.89
N SER A 405 18.32 13.26 -14.04
CA SER A 405 17.13 12.43 -14.31
C SER A 405 16.26 12.16 -13.08
N GLN A 406 16.87 12.13 -11.88
CA GLN A 406 16.17 11.95 -10.60
C GLN A 406 16.10 13.28 -9.83
N ALA A 407 15.11 14.11 -10.17
CA ALA A 407 14.87 15.40 -9.49
C ALA A 407 14.63 15.25 -7.98
N SER A 408 14.22 14.07 -7.52
CA SER A 408 14.03 13.75 -6.10
C SER A 408 15.30 13.79 -5.26
N ASN A 409 16.48 13.75 -5.90
CA ASN A 409 17.78 13.79 -5.22
C ASN A 409 18.42 15.18 -5.29
N ALA A 410 17.76 16.14 -5.93
CA ALA A 410 18.29 17.47 -6.16
C ALA A 410 18.23 18.33 -4.89
N THR A 411 19.32 19.04 -4.62
CA THR A 411 19.42 20.10 -3.61
C THR A 411 19.66 21.45 -4.28
N LEU A 412 19.55 22.55 -3.53
CA LEU A 412 19.94 23.88 -4.02
C LEU A 412 21.39 23.90 -4.53
N ASP A 413 22.32 23.26 -3.82
CA ASP A 413 23.72 23.12 -4.25
C ASP A 413 23.87 22.36 -5.57
N THR A 414 22.99 21.39 -5.82
CA THR A 414 22.95 20.64 -7.09
C THR A 414 22.63 21.60 -8.25
N TYR A 415 21.63 22.46 -8.08
CA TYR A 415 21.24 23.46 -9.08
C TYR A 415 22.31 24.54 -9.29
N ARG A 416 22.96 25.01 -8.22
CA ARG A 416 24.11 25.93 -8.31
C ARG A 416 25.26 25.32 -9.12
N THR A 417 25.56 24.05 -8.85
CA THR A 417 26.63 23.30 -9.56
C THR A 417 26.30 23.11 -11.04
N LEU A 418 25.04 22.82 -11.39
CA LEU A 418 24.59 22.77 -12.79
C LEU A 418 24.79 24.10 -13.52
N GLY A 419 24.52 25.21 -12.84
CA GLY A 419 24.83 26.56 -13.35
C GLY A 419 26.32 26.73 -13.68
N LYS A 420 27.19 26.37 -12.75
CA LYS A 420 28.66 26.42 -12.94
C LYS A 420 29.13 25.56 -14.10
N ASN A 421 28.64 24.32 -14.16
CA ASN A 421 29.02 23.38 -15.23
C ASN A 421 28.57 23.90 -16.59
N ALA A 422 27.33 24.41 -16.72
CA ALA A 422 26.86 25.01 -17.97
C ALA A 422 27.73 26.19 -18.43
N ALA A 423 28.14 27.06 -17.50
CA ALA A 423 29.03 28.17 -17.79
C ALA A 423 30.44 27.71 -18.21
N ARG A 424 30.99 26.68 -17.57
CA ARG A 424 32.27 26.07 -17.97
C ARG A 424 32.20 25.40 -19.35
N TYR A 425 31.13 24.68 -19.65
CA TYR A 425 30.89 24.17 -21.00
C TYR A 425 30.81 25.29 -22.05
N ALA A 426 30.16 26.41 -21.72
CA ALA A 426 30.11 27.58 -22.61
C ALA A 426 31.51 28.19 -22.85
N LYS A 427 32.43 28.09 -21.89
CA LYS A 427 33.84 28.51 -22.01
C LYS A 427 34.74 27.47 -22.71
N GLY A 428 34.26 26.25 -22.92
CA GLY A 428 35.07 25.12 -23.39
C GLY A 428 36.09 24.63 -22.35
N GLU A 429 35.83 24.89 -21.06
CA GLU A 429 36.67 24.47 -19.95
C GLU A 429 36.33 23.04 -19.48
N ALA A 430 37.29 22.39 -18.82
CA ALA A 430 37.05 21.09 -18.19
C ALA A 430 36.06 21.22 -17.03
N THR A 431 35.03 20.36 -17.04
CA THR A 431 34.03 20.26 -15.98
C THR A 431 34.17 18.95 -15.23
N VAL A 432 33.70 18.94 -13.99
CA VAL A 432 33.42 17.69 -13.26
C VAL A 432 31.91 17.53 -13.32
N PRO A 433 31.38 16.56 -14.10
CA PRO A 433 29.95 16.32 -14.15
C PRO A 433 29.38 16.06 -12.76
N LEU A 434 28.11 16.41 -12.56
CA LEU A 434 27.43 16.10 -11.31
C LEU A 434 27.53 14.59 -10.99
N PRO A 435 27.86 14.20 -9.75
CA PRO A 435 27.88 12.80 -9.37
C PRO A 435 26.47 12.22 -9.49
N THR A 436 26.36 11.08 -10.17
CA THR A 436 25.07 10.37 -10.31
C THR A 436 24.64 9.82 -8.95
N VAL A 437 23.58 10.40 -8.37
CA VAL A 437 22.90 9.85 -7.19
C VAL A 437 21.75 8.97 -7.64
N ILE A 438 21.79 7.69 -7.27
CA ILE A 438 20.75 6.71 -7.63
C ILE A 438 19.96 6.32 -6.38
N ASP A 439 18.68 6.70 -6.34
CA ASP A 439 17.70 6.17 -5.40
C ASP A 439 16.77 5.19 -6.16
N ASN A 440 16.94 3.90 -5.89
CA ASN A 440 16.17 2.83 -6.53
C ASN A 440 14.68 2.83 -6.13
N MET A 441 14.32 3.54 -5.06
CA MET A 441 12.95 3.67 -4.55
C MET A 441 12.28 4.97 -4.98
N ALA A 442 13.01 5.91 -5.62
CA ALA A 442 12.47 7.19 -6.05
C ALA A 442 11.24 7.04 -6.94
N ARG A 443 11.27 6.07 -7.86
CA ARG A 443 10.12 5.81 -8.75
C ARG A 443 8.89 5.36 -7.95
N LEU A 444 9.05 4.44 -6.99
CA LEU A 444 7.93 3.97 -6.17
C LEU A 444 7.33 5.12 -5.33
N LYS A 445 8.18 5.96 -4.75
CA LYS A 445 7.76 7.10 -3.93
C LYS A 445 7.06 8.19 -4.73
N TYR A 446 7.58 8.51 -5.91
CA TYR A 446 7.26 9.77 -6.59
C TYR A 446 6.62 9.62 -7.97
N ILE A 447 6.44 8.42 -8.54
CA ILE A 447 5.95 8.30 -9.93
C ILE A 447 4.58 8.95 -10.11
N VAL A 448 3.64 8.77 -9.18
CA VAL A 448 2.32 9.39 -9.26
C VAL A 448 2.42 10.91 -9.21
N GLN A 449 3.24 11.46 -8.29
CA GLN A 449 3.44 12.90 -8.18
C GLN A 449 4.14 13.47 -9.44
N THR A 450 5.15 12.76 -9.95
CA THR A 450 5.86 13.09 -11.20
C THR A 450 4.88 13.18 -12.36
N THR A 451 4.00 12.19 -12.50
CA THR A 451 2.98 12.13 -13.56
C THR A 451 2.00 13.30 -13.43
N LEU A 452 1.49 13.57 -12.23
CA LEU A 452 0.56 14.67 -12.00
C LEU A 452 1.19 16.05 -12.25
N MET A 453 2.43 16.27 -11.82
CA MET A 453 3.15 17.52 -12.08
C MET A 453 3.46 17.70 -13.56
N HIS A 454 3.91 16.64 -14.25
CA HIS A 454 4.20 16.72 -15.68
C HIS A 454 2.93 16.89 -16.53
N MET A 455 1.80 16.31 -16.12
CA MET A 455 0.49 16.55 -16.74
C MET A 455 0.11 18.04 -16.64
N LYS A 456 0.18 18.62 -15.43
CA LYS A 456 -0.06 20.07 -15.23
C LYS A 456 0.90 20.95 -16.04
N GLU A 457 2.16 20.55 -16.14
CA GLU A 457 3.13 21.27 -16.98
C GLU A 457 2.80 21.21 -18.47
N THR A 458 2.25 20.08 -18.93
CA THR A 458 1.86 19.88 -20.33
C THR A 458 0.58 20.64 -20.67
N GLU A 459 -0.35 20.80 -19.72
CA GLU A 459 -1.56 21.63 -19.87
C GLU A 459 -1.24 23.11 -20.13
N GLU A 460 -0.10 23.60 -19.64
CA GLU A 460 0.40 24.96 -19.91
C GLU A 460 1.15 25.08 -21.25
N GLY A 461 1.34 23.98 -21.98
CA GLY A 461 2.00 23.95 -23.28
C GLY A 461 1.21 24.72 -24.35
N ARG A 462 1.92 25.51 -25.16
CA ARG A 462 1.34 26.29 -26.26
C ARG A 462 2.20 26.09 -27.52
N PRO A 463 1.93 25.03 -28.32
CA PRO A 463 2.78 24.61 -29.44
C PRO A 463 3.06 25.70 -30.49
N ASN A 464 2.14 26.67 -30.64
CA ASN A 464 2.24 27.74 -31.64
C ASN A 464 2.90 29.02 -31.10
N ILE A 465 3.38 29.03 -29.86
CA ILE A 465 4.02 30.19 -29.25
C ILE A 465 5.53 29.95 -29.22
N SER A 466 6.25 30.76 -29.98
CA SER A 466 7.72 30.81 -29.94
C SER A 466 8.21 31.10 -28.51
N PRO A 467 9.41 30.61 -28.13
CA PRO A 467 10.03 30.90 -26.84
C PRO A 467 9.94 32.37 -26.44
N ARG A 468 9.65 32.65 -25.17
CA ARG A 468 9.47 34.01 -24.65
C ARG A 468 10.64 34.38 -23.75
N GLU A 469 11.24 35.54 -23.98
CA GLU A 469 12.32 36.02 -23.12
C GLU A 469 11.73 36.58 -21.83
N LEU A 470 12.38 36.27 -20.70
CA LEU A 470 11.90 36.62 -19.38
C LEU A 470 12.86 37.59 -18.69
N ARG A 471 12.30 38.65 -18.12
CA ARG A 471 12.95 39.40 -17.04
C ARG A 471 12.48 38.83 -15.71
N VAL A 472 13.45 38.45 -14.87
CA VAL A 472 13.20 37.79 -13.58
C VAL A 472 13.42 38.78 -12.46
N HIS A 473 12.42 38.96 -11.60
CA HIS A 473 12.51 39.79 -10.40
C HIS A 473 12.38 38.90 -9.16
N PHE A 474 13.40 38.90 -8.31
CA PHE A 474 13.36 38.24 -7.00
C PHE A 474 12.99 39.27 -5.92
N LEU A 475 11.97 38.96 -5.13
CA LEU A 475 11.48 39.80 -4.04
C LEU A 475 11.66 39.04 -2.72
N GLU A 476 12.20 39.71 -1.70
CA GLU A 476 12.28 39.14 -0.34
C GLU A 476 10.88 39.05 0.27
N GLY A 477 10.53 37.88 0.81
CA GLY A 477 9.29 37.69 1.54
C GLY A 477 9.38 38.39 2.89
N ILE A 478 8.41 39.27 3.18
CA ILE A 478 8.22 39.81 4.53
C ILE A 478 7.79 38.64 5.42
N GLU A 479 8.55 38.33 6.47
CA GLU A 479 8.13 37.39 7.51
C GLU A 479 6.71 37.75 7.98
N SER A 480 5.72 36.89 7.74
CA SER A 480 4.46 37.01 8.43
C SER A 480 4.71 36.65 9.90
N THR A 481 4.74 37.65 10.76
CA THR A 481 4.69 37.47 12.21
C THR A 481 3.42 36.67 12.55
N LEU A 482 3.58 35.36 12.75
CA LEU A 482 2.53 34.48 13.23
C LEU A 482 2.14 34.94 14.64
N SER A 483 0.97 35.55 14.75
CA SER A 483 0.23 35.64 16.00
C SER A 483 -0.08 34.22 16.47
N THR A 484 0.45 33.84 17.62
CA THR A 484 0.07 32.63 18.35
C THR A 484 -1.44 32.59 18.59
N PRO A 485 -2.15 31.49 18.26
CA PRO A 485 -3.47 31.28 18.82
C PRO A 485 -3.32 30.93 20.29
N ARG A 486 -4.01 31.68 21.16
CA ARG A 486 -4.23 31.28 22.55
C ARG A 486 -5.19 30.08 22.59
N SER A 487 -4.83 29.15 23.48
CA SER A 487 -5.59 28.01 24.06
C SER A 487 -6.16 26.97 23.11
#